data_AF-A0A4V6QEG6-F1
#
_entry.id   AF-A0A4V6QEG6-F1
#
_cell.length_a   1.000
_cell.length_b   1.000
_cell.length_c   1.000
_cell.angle_alpha   90.00
_cell.angle_beta   90.00
_cell.angle_gamma   90.00
#
_symmetry.space_group_name_H-M   'P 1'
#
loop_
_entity.id
_entity.type
_entity.pdbx_description
1 polymer ?
#
loop_
_entity_poly.entity_id
_entity_poly.type
_entity_poly.pdbx_seq_one_letter_code
_entity_poly.pdbx_strand_id
1 'polypeptide(L)'
;MLVRVHSLYLLTAVVASGDLAAAVPLESPPTLAARDMPRPRFGNVPYGVDITRCNVKGKVALSFDDGPGEYTDRVLDTLEKNGNIKATFFLVGTNGNNGIANAAYLPVLKRMHSAGHQLGSHSWSHKDFNTISHDEKVQELVKNEEAFASTLGLVPTYFRPPYTHCDGACLSTLNDLSYHVTDYNLDTKDWVDGGANSKQTYSAAVSAGNPASDSFIALSHDIHTFTVNGFVQYMIDVAREKGFEFTTIGDCLGDPSSNWYRDPKSGEPWSGAREEPKPTAISKPAAAPPTASAPASSSPAEAKTTSTTAAAISSTESESAKPTAAAAATKTASEDDKDTETEKPGGATAVRPPSASATVDGGANVGLGPVTPSGTAGAAPPTATPSVVEVSSAGRAVFSLGGVVAGALALALMI
;
A
#
# COMPACT_ATOMS: atom_id res chain seq x y z
N MET A 1 -57.10 -71.81 -15.14
CA MET A 1 -56.32 -71.63 -13.89
C MET A 1 -55.17 -70.69 -14.20
N LEU A 2 -55.35 -69.39 -13.94
CA LEU A 2 -54.73 -68.65 -12.81
C LEU A 2 -53.19 -68.75 -12.81
N VAL A 3 -52.47 -67.74 -13.31
CA VAL A 3 -51.85 -66.58 -12.59
C VAL A 3 -50.32 -66.79 -12.63
N ARG A 4 -49.56 -66.04 -13.46
CA ARG A 4 -48.80 -64.79 -13.15
C ARG A 4 -47.84 -65.01 -11.96
N VAL A 5 -46.55 -64.64 -12.01
CA VAL A 5 -46.02 -63.27 -12.22
C VAL A 5 -44.60 -63.32 -12.81
N HIS A 6 -44.29 -62.30 -13.62
CA HIS A 6 -43.02 -62.00 -14.29
C HIS A 6 -41.92 -61.55 -13.32
N SER A 7 -40.65 -61.77 -13.67
CA SER A 7 -39.66 -60.67 -13.63
C SER A 7 -38.49 -60.92 -14.57
N LEU A 8 -38.31 -59.89 -15.37
CA LEU A 8 -37.35 -59.63 -16.43
C LEU A 8 -36.10 -59.02 -15.78
N TYR A 9 -34.89 -59.48 -16.11
CA TYR A 9 -33.73 -58.58 -16.14
C TYR A 9 -32.82 -58.95 -17.31
N LEU A 10 -32.91 -58.08 -18.31
CA LEU A 10 -32.12 -58.03 -19.52
C LEU A 10 -30.74 -57.44 -19.14
N LEU A 11 -29.67 -58.16 -19.47
CA LEU A 11 -28.30 -57.67 -19.32
C LEU A 11 -27.95 -56.81 -20.56
N THR A 12 -28.17 -55.50 -20.48
CA THR A 12 -27.64 -54.56 -21.48
C THR A 12 -26.26 -54.09 -21.07
N ALA A 13 -25.24 -54.53 -21.81
CA ALA A 13 -23.91 -53.97 -21.77
C ALA A 13 -23.92 -52.58 -22.43
N VAL A 14 -23.69 -51.52 -21.64
CA VAL A 14 -23.40 -50.19 -22.16
C VAL A 14 -21.89 -50.10 -22.33
N VAL A 15 -21.42 -50.13 -23.57
CA VAL A 15 -20.06 -49.73 -23.92
C VAL A 15 -20.04 -48.20 -23.91
N ALA A 16 -19.58 -47.62 -22.80
CA ALA A 16 -19.30 -46.20 -22.74
C ALA A 16 -17.97 -45.94 -23.47
N SER A 17 -18.05 -45.33 -24.64
CA SER A 17 -16.91 -44.73 -25.33
C SER A 17 -16.36 -43.62 -24.44
N GLY A 18 -15.20 -43.86 -23.82
CA GLY A 18 -14.49 -42.83 -23.07
C GLY A 18 -13.92 -41.80 -24.03
N ASP A 19 -14.51 -40.62 -24.07
CA ASP A 19 -13.83 -39.41 -24.53
C ASP A 19 -12.67 -39.15 -23.57
N LEU A 20 -11.44 -39.13 -24.11
CA LEU A 20 -10.28 -38.59 -23.42
C LEU A 20 -10.55 -37.10 -23.17
N ALA A 21 -11.12 -36.79 -22.01
CA ALA A 21 -11.07 -35.44 -21.47
C ALA A 21 -9.59 -35.09 -21.32
N ALA A 22 -9.12 -34.13 -22.13
CA ALA A 22 -7.85 -33.48 -21.92
C ALA A 22 -7.81 -33.01 -20.47
N ALA A 23 -6.85 -33.53 -19.70
CA ALA A 23 -6.59 -33.02 -18.36
C ALA A 23 -6.25 -31.54 -18.51
N VAL A 24 -7.19 -30.67 -18.14
CA VAL A 24 -6.92 -29.26 -17.94
C VAL A 24 -5.83 -29.21 -16.86
N PRO A 25 -4.66 -28.61 -17.12
CA PRO A 25 -3.65 -28.47 -16.08
C PRO A 25 -4.33 -27.76 -14.91
N LEU A 26 -4.33 -28.40 -13.74
CA LEU A 26 -4.64 -27.68 -12.51
C LEU A 26 -3.58 -26.59 -12.39
N GLU A 27 -3.97 -25.36 -12.71
CA GLU A 27 -3.16 -24.18 -12.45
C GLU A 27 -2.68 -24.29 -11.01
N SER A 28 -1.35 -24.25 -10.82
CA SER A 28 -0.77 -24.31 -9.48
C SER A 28 -1.41 -23.21 -8.65
N PRO A 29 -1.72 -23.45 -7.36
CA PRO A 29 -2.32 -22.41 -6.53
C PRO A 29 -1.43 -21.15 -6.62
N PRO A 30 -2.04 -19.95 -6.64
CA PRO A 30 -1.33 -18.68 -6.84
C PRO A 30 -0.13 -18.49 -5.90
N THR A 31 -0.14 -19.18 -4.76
CA THR A 31 0.92 -19.24 -3.76
C THR A 31 2.28 -19.73 -4.25
N LEU A 32 2.33 -20.75 -5.12
CA LEU A 32 3.62 -21.20 -5.66
C LEU A 32 4.12 -20.25 -6.77
N ALA A 33 3.20 -19.74 -7.59
CA ALA A 33 3.57 -18.87 -8.71
C ALA A 33 4.19 -17.54 -8.25
N ALA A 34 3.62 -16.88 -7.23
CA ALA A 34 4.19 -15.64 -6.69
C ALA A 34 5.51 -15.90 -5.93
N ARG A 35 5.61 -17.00 -5.19
CA ARG A 35 6.85 -17.41 -4.51
C ARG A 35 8.00 -17.61 -5.48
N ASP A 36 7.75 -18.30 -6.59
CA ASP A 36 8.76 -18.71 -7.57
C ASP A 36 8.90 -17.73 -8.76
N MET A 37 8.18 -16.60 -8.72
CA MET A 37 8.28 -15.51 -9.72
C MET A 37 9.75 -15.07 -9.85
N PRO A 38 10.28 -14.84 -11.07
CA PRO A 38 11.57 -14.19 -11.26
C PRO A 38 11.62 -12.83 -10.55
N ARG A 39 12.77 -12.49 -9.97
CA ARG A 39 12.96 -11.22 -9.24
C ARG A 39 14.20 -10.48 -9.74
N PRO A 40 14.21 -10.06 -11.03
CA PRO A 40 15.28 -9.21 -11.52
C PRO A 40 15.32 -7.91 -10.70
N ARG A 41 16.53 -7.44 -10.44
CA ARG A 41 16.76 -6.16 -9.78
C ARG A 41 16.91 -5.09 -10.86
N PHE A 42 16.25 -3.96 -10.67
CA PHE A 42 16.25 -2.86 -11.62
C PHE A 42 16.20 -1.52 -10.87
N GLY A 43 16.59 -0.45 -11.56
CA GLY A 43 16.78 0.85 -10.91
C GLY A 43 18.04 0.92 -10.04
N ASN A 44 18.22 2.05 -9.36
CA ASN A 44 19.41 2.34 -8.54
C ASN A 44 19.11 2.36 -7.04
N VAL A 45 17.85 2.20 -6.63
CA VAL A 45 17.48 2.14 -5.22
C VAL A 45 17.94 0.79 -4.65
N PRO A 46 18.62 0.76 -3.49
CA PRO A 46 19.13 -0.49 -2.94
C PRO A 46 18.00 -1.42 -2.48
N TYR A 47 18.27 -2.72 -2.50
CA TYR A 47 17.39 -3.77 -2.01
C TYR A 47 17.88 -4.29 -0.65
N GLY A 48 16.96 -4.60 0.27
CA GLY A 48 17.29 -5.13 1.60
C GLY A 48 18.15 -4.20 2.45
N VAL A 49 18.10 -2.90 2.20
CA VAL A 49 18.74 -1.86 3.00
C VAL A 49 17.66 -0.95 3.52
N ASP A 50 17.77 -0.57 4.79
CA ASP A 50 16.83 0.33 5.44
C ASP A 50 16.98 1.78 4.92
N ILE A 51 15.94 2.29 4.28
CA ILE A 51 15.87 3.61 3.66
C ILE A 51 14.97 4.51 4.49
N THR A 52 15.57 5.48 5.20
CA THR A 52 14.85 6.41 6.10
C THR A 52 14.67 7.81 5.53
N ARG A 53 15.37 8.17 4.45
CA ARG A 53 15.38 9.53 3.89
C ARG A 53 15.34 9.55 2.37
N CYS A 54 14.76 10.63 1.84
CA CYS A 54 14.80 10.94 0.42
C CYS A 54 16.23 11.26 -0.05
N ASN A 55 16.53 10.94 -1.31
CA ASN A 55 17.73 11.42 -2.00
C ASN A 55 17.53 12.85 -2.51
N VAL A 56 16.29 13.18 -2.91
CA VAL A 56 15.92 14.51 -3.39
C VAL A 56 15.57 15.43 -2.22
N LYS A 57 16.27 16.56 -2.11
CA LYS A 57 16.04 17.57 -1.05
C LYS A 57 14.79 18.41 -1.33
N GLY A 58 14.27 19.05 -0.29
CA GLY A 58 13.08 19.89 -0.37
C GLY A 58 11.79 19.10 -0.54
N LYS A 59 11.84 17.78 -0.29
CA LYS A 59 10.71 16.87 -0.46
C LYS A 59 10.18 16.36 0.87
N VAL A 60 8.86 16.25 0.97
CA VAL A 60 8.13 15.49 1.99
C VAL A 60 7.35 14.38 1.29
N ALA A 61 7.72 13.13 1.55
CA ALA A 61 6.95 11.97 1.16
C ALA A 61 5.99 11.60 2.30
N LEU A 62 4.72 11.98 2.15
CA LEU A 62 3.67 11.51 3.06
C LEU A 62 3.44 10.02 2.81
N SER A 63 3.45 9.23 3.88
CA SER A 63 3.17 7.80 3.81
C SER A 63 2.16 7.33 4.85
N PHE A 64 1.34 6.36 4.45
CA PHE A 64 0.25 5.82 5.25
C PHE A 64 0.32 4.30 5.30
N ASP A 65 0.35 3.74 6.51
CA ASP A 65 0.46 2.30 6.75
C ASP A 65 -0.91 1.71 7.18
N ASP A 66 -0.99 0.37 7.20
CA ASP A 66 -2.11 -0.46 7.67
C ASP A 66 -3.40 -0.48 6.84
N GLY A 67 -3.49 0.38 5.84
CA GLY A 67 -4.64 0.47 4.95
C GLY A 67 -4.73 -0.66 3.89
N PRO A 68 -5.76 -0.60 3.03
CA PRO A 68 -6.86 0.36 3.07
C PRO A 68 -7.83 0.06 4.22
N GLY A 69 -8.52 1.09 4.71
CA GLY A 69 -9.55 1.02 5.73
C GLY A 69 -10.76 1.92 5.41
N GLU A 70 -11.68 2.03 6.37
CA GLU A 70 -12.92 2.80 6.22
C GLU A 70 -12.71 4.27 5.81
N TYR A 71 -11.59 4.88 6.22
CA TYR A 71 -11.36 6.31 6.06
C TYR A 71 -10.42 6.70 4.93
N THR A 72 -9.80 5.73 4.28
CA THR A 72 -8.77 5.91 3.27
C THR A 72 -9.19 6.85 2.13
N ASP A 73 -10.44 6.76 1.67
CA ASP A 73 -10.97 7.65 0.62
C ASP A 73 -10.93 9.14 1.01
N ARG A 74 -11.05 9.47 2.31
CA ARG A 74 -10.97 10.86 2.79
C ARG A 74 -9.56 11.42 2.74
N VAL A 75 -8.55 10.56 2.90
CA VAL A 75 -7.15 10.94 2.68
C VAL A 75 -6.95 11.28 1.21
N LEU A 76 -7.42 10.42 0.30
CA LEU A 76 -7.34 10.67 -1.15
C LEU A 76 -8.05 11.97 -1.56
N ASP A 77 -9.25 12.22 -1.03
CA ASP A 77 -9.98 13.48 -1.24
C ASP A 77 -9.15 14.70 -0.81
N THR A 78 -8.50 14.62 0.35
CA THR A 78 -7.67 15.71 0.87
C THR A 78 -6.47 15.96 -0.03
N LEU A 79 -5.78 14.90 -0.46
CA LEU A 79 -4.62 14.99 -1.33
C LEU A 79 -4.99 15.55 -2.72
N GLU A 80 -6.12 15.11 -3.28
CA GLU A 80 -6.66 15.58 -4.56
C GLU A 80 -7.02 17.08 -4.51
N LYS A 81 -7.81 17.49 -3.51
CA LYS A 81 -8.22 18.90 -3.31
C LYS A 81 -7.04 19.84 -3.13
N ASN A 82 -5.94 19.34 -2.58
CA ASN A 82 -4.72 20.11 -2.39
C ASN A 82 -3.79 20.06 -3.61
N GLY A 83 -4.32 20.07 -4.83
CA GLY A 83 -3.51 20.12 -6.04
C GLY A 83 -2.91 18.78 -6.43
N ASN A 84 -3.67 17.70 -6.24
CA ASN A 84 -3.32 16.35 -6.66
C ASN A 84 -2.01 15.82 -6.07
N ILE A 85 -1.76 16.11 -4.78
CA ILE A 85 -0.58 15.62 -4.07
C ILE A 85 -0.49 14.09 -4.18
N LYS A 86 0.70 13.58 -4.45
CA LYS A 86 0.98 12.13 -4.42
C LYS A 86 1.59 11.75 -3.08
N ALA A 87 1.26 10.54 -2.66
CA ALA A 87 1.64 9.95 -1.38
C ALA A 87 1.93 8.46 -1.59
N THR A 88 2.45 7.80 -0.56
CA THR A 88 2.75 6.37 -0.58
C THR A 88 1.88 5.63 0.42
N PHE A 89 1.23 4.54 0.04
CA PHE A 89 0.41 3.72 0.93
C PHE A 89 1.02 2.34 1.07
N PHE A 90 1.41 1.94 2.29
CA PHE A 90 1.90 0.60 2.58
C PHE A 90 0.73 -0.25 3.05
N LEU A 91 0.30 -1.16 2.17
CA LEU A 91 -0.95 -1.88 2.33
C LEU A 91 -0.72 -3.27 2.92
N VAL A 92 -1.53 -3.60 3.91
CA VAL A 92 -1.60 -4.94 4.50
C VAL A 92 -2.53 -5.84 3.68
N GLY A 93 -2.32 -7.15 3.77
CA GLY A 93 -3.26 -8.11 3.23
C GLY A 93 -4.56 -8.15 4.03
N THR A 94 -4.43 -8.29 5.35
CA THR A 94 -5.52 -8.29 6.33
C THR A 94 -5.01 -7.82 7.70
N ASN A 95 -5.67 -6.81 8.26
CA ASN A 95 -5.44 -6.35 9.64
C ASN A 95 -6.79 -5.97 10.26
N GLY A 96 -7.41 -6.93 10.96
CA GLY A 96 -8.82 -6.83 11.34
C GLY A 96 -9.71 -6.75 10.10
N ASN A 97 -10.51 -5.68 9.98
CA ASN A 97 -11.35 -5.44 8.80
C ASN A 97 -10.63 -4.70 7.67
N ASN A 98 -9.41 -4.22 7.90
CA ASN A 98 -8.60 -3.46 6.93
C ASN A 98 -7.79 -4.41 6.04
N GLY A 99 -7.35 -3.91 4.89
CA GLY A 99 -6.42 -4.60 4.00
C GLY A 99 -7.00 -4.99 2.64
N ILE A 100 -6.11 -5.40 1.74
CA ILE A 100 -6.40 -5.71 0.33
C ILE A 100 -7.40 -6.88 0.19
N ALA A 101 -7.39 -7.83 1.12
CA ALA A 101 -8.28 -8.99 1.10
C ALA A 101 -9.76 -8.63 1.28
N ASN A 102 -10.07 -7.43 1.79
CA ASN A 102 -11.44 -6.97 1.93
C ASN A 102 -11.94 -6.38 0.60
N ALA A 103 -12.82 -7.11 -0.09
CA ALA A 103 -13.38 -6.73 -1.38
C ALA A 103 -14.11 -5.37 -1.38
N ALA A 104 -14.57 -4.89 -0.21
CA ALA A 104 -15.18 -3.56 -0.09
C ALA A 104 -14.20 -2.43 -0.46
N TYR A 105 -12.89 -2.67 -0.33
CA TYR A 105 -11.85 -1.67 -0.61
C TYR A 105 -11.28 -1.75 -2.04
N LEU A 106 -11.78 -2.64 -2.89
CA LEU A 106 -11.38 -2.70 -4.30
C LEU A 106 -11.50 -1.34 -5.03
N PRO A 107 -12.58 -0.55 -4.87
CA PRO A 107 -12.68 0.76 -5.51
C PRO A 107 -11.59 1.74 -5.06
N VAL A 108 -11.31 1.82 -3.74
CA VAL A 108 -10.32 2.75 -3.21
C VAL A 108 -8.90 2.36 -3.61
N LEU A 109 -8.58 1.07 -3.67
CA LEU A 109 -7.30 0.56 -4.18
C LEU A 109 -7.05 0.97 -5.63
N LYS A 110 -8.06 0.81 -6.50
CA LYS A 110 -7.99 1.26 -7.89
C LYS A 110 -7.88 2.78 -8.00
N ARG A 111 -8.58 3.52 -7.14
CA ARG A 111 -8.49 4.99 -7.06
C ARG A 111 -7.08 5.43 -6.69
N MET A 112 -6.46 4.86 -5.66
CA MET A 112 -5.09 5.20 -5.28
C MET A 112 -4.12 5.06 -6.46
N HIS A 113 -4.14 3.88 -7.09
CA HIS A 113 -3.21 3.57 -8.17
C HIS A 113 -3.45 4.46 -9.40
N SER A 114 -4.72 4.62 -9.83
CA SER A 114 -5.07 5.46 -10.99
C SER A 114 -4.82 6.96 -10.75
N ALA A 115 -4.93 7.42 -9.49
CA ALA A 115 -4.57 8.78 -9.11
C ALA A 115 -3.05 8.97 -8.99
N GLY A 116 -2.22 7.96 -9.25
CA GLY A 116 -0.76 8.07 -9.27
C GLY A 116 -0.10 8.09 -7.90
N HIS A 117 -0.79 7.61 -6.85
CA HIS A 117 -0.14 7.31 -5.59
C HIS A 117 0.74 6.05 -5.73
N GLN A 118 1.79 5.96 -4.92
CA GLN A 118 2.61 4.75 -4.85
C GLN A 118 1.98 3.77 -3.86
N LEU A 119 1.92 2.49 -4.22
CA LEU A 119 1.47 1.41 -3.35
C LEU A 119 2.65 0.51 -2.98
N GLY A 120 2.94 0.40 -1.70
CA GLY A 120 3.93 -0.51 -1.14
C GLY A 120 3.26 -1.67 -0.40
N SER A 121 4.01 -2.74 -0.15
CA SER A 121 3.56 -3.87 0.67
C SER A 121 3.87 -3.62 2.16
N HIS A 122 2.93 -3.98 3.04
CA HIS A 122 3.09 -3.92 4.50
C HIS A 122 2.85 -5.28 5.18
N SER A 123 3.23 -6.35 4.48
CA SER A 123 3.01 -7.76 4.85
C SER A 123 1.55 -8.20 4.79
N TRP A 124 1.32 -9.51 4.86
CA TRP A 124 -0.03 -10.06 4.81
C TRP A 124 -0.83 -9.76 6.09
N SER A 125 -0.28 -10.07 7.27
CA SER A 125 -1.01 -10.02 8.54
C SER A 125 -0.40 -9.11 9.60
N HIS A 126 0.48 -8.20 9.20
CA HIS A 126 1.12 -7.20 10.06
C HIS A 126 1.93 -7.82 11.23
N LYS A 127 2.57 -8.98 10.99
CA LYS A 127 3.44 -9.59 12.00
C LYS A 127 4.78 -8.88 12.09
N ASP A 128 5.36 -8.85 13.28
CA ASP A 128 6.74 -8.38 13.48
C ASP A 128 7.72 -9.38 12.86
N PHE A 129 8.45 -8.95 11.83
CA PHE A 129 9.38 -9.80 11.08
C PHE A 129 10.56 -10.27 11.95
N ASN A 130 10.93 -9.57 13.02
CA ASN A 130 11.99 -10.00 13.92
C ASN A 130 11.56 -11.16 14.84
N THR A 131 10.26 -11.44 14.93
CA THR A 131 9.71 -12.46 15.85
C THR A 131 9.34 -13.78 15.15
N ILE A 132 9.26 -13.79 13.83
CA ILE A 132 8.82 -14.93 13.02
C ILE A 132 9.98 -15.58 12.26
N SER A 133 9.82 -16.84 11.89
CA SER A 133 10.82 -17.60 11.12
C SER A 133 11.01 -17.05 9.70
N HIS A 134 12.10 -17.42 9.02
CA HIS A 134 12.34 -17.03 7.63
C HIS A 134 11.20 -17.47 6.70
N ASP A 135 10.73 -18.71 6.81
CA ASP A 135 9.63 -19.20 5.98
C ASP A 135 8.32 -18.44 6.24
N GLU A 136 8.05 -18.03 7.48
CA GLU A 136 6.91 -17.18 7.79
C GLU A 136 7.05 -15.80 7.18
N LYS A 137 8.24 -15.15 7.25
CA LYS A 137 8.48 -13.87 6.55
C LYS A 137 8.19 -13.99 5.05
N VAL A 138 8.69 -15.05 4.41
CA VAL A 138 8.46 -15.31 2.98
C VAL A 138 6.96 -15.49 2.71
N GLN A 139 6.24 -16.23 3.55
CA GLN A 139 4.78 -16.40 3.39
C GLN A 139 4.01 -15.09 3.57
N GLU A 140 4.39 -14.25 4.53
CA GLU A 140 3.75 -12.94 4.75
C GLU A 140 3.96 -12.01 3.54
N LEU A 141 5.12 -12.07 2.90
CA LEU A 141 5.41 -11.30 1.69
C LEU A 141 4.62 -11.84 0.49
N VAL A 142 4.78 -13.12 0.17
CA VAL A 142 4.19 -13.76 -1.01
C VAL A 142 2.67 -13.69 -1.00
N LYS A 143 2.01 -13.94 0.14
CA LYS A 143 0.54 -13.82 0.22
C LYS A 143 0.05 -12.40 -0.09
N ASN A 144 0.80 -11.39 0.34
CA ASN A 144 0.44 -10.02 0.02
C ASN A 144 0.68 -9.71 -1.47
N GLU A 145 1.76 -10.22 -2.05
CA GLU A 145 2.03 -10.13 -3.50
C GLU A 145 0.90 -10.74 -4.33
N GLU A 146 0.38 -11.90 -3.93
CA GLU A 146 -0.77 -12.54 -4.59
C GLU A 146 -2.00 -11.64 -4.56
N ALA A 147 -2.29 -11.03 -3.41
CA ALA A 147 -3.43 -10.13 -3.28
C ALA A 147 -3.26 -8.87 -4.13
N PHE A 148 -2.05 -8.31 -4.21
CA PHE A 148 -1.73 -7.22 -5.14
C PHE A 148 -1.92 -7.65 -6.60
N ALA A 149 -1.40 -8.82 -6.98
CA ALA A 149 -1.49 -9.34 -8.33
C ALA A 149 -2.93 -9.60 -8.76
N SER A 150 -3.74 -10.22 -7.90
CA SER A 150 -5.15 -10.52 -8.21
C SER A 150 -6.03 -9.28 -8.27
N THR A 151 -5.70 -8.25 -7.48
CA THR A 151 -6.54 -7.07 -7.29
C THR A 151 -6.19 -5.94 -8.25
N LEU A 152 -4.89 -5.74 -8.49
CA LEU A 152 -4.33 -4.60 -9.23
C LEU A 152 -3.48 -5.02 -10.44
N GLY A 153 -3.19 -6.32 -10.61
CA GLY A 153 -2.40 -6.80 -11.75
C GLY A 153 -0.92 -6.41 -11.70
N LEU A 154 -0.40 -6.13 -10.50
CA LEU A 154 0.97 -5.67 -10.26
C LEU A 154 1.48 -6.23 -8.92
N VAL A 155 2.79 -6.21 -8.70
CA VAL A 155 3.41 -6.59 -7.42
C VAL A 155 4.37 -5.50 -6.96
N PRO A 156 4.24 -4.92 -5.76
CA PRO A 156 5.14 -3.88 -5.26
C PRO A 156 6.61 -4.31 -5.18
N THR A 157 7.51 -3.37 -5.47
CA THR A 157 8.95 -3.49 -5.16
C THR A 157 9.34 -2.84 -3.83
N TYR A 158 8.44 -2.03 -3.27
CA TYR A 158 8.61 -1.30 -2.02
C TYR A 158 7.90 -2.01 -0.87
N PHE A 159 8.58 -2.12 0.27
CA PHE A 159 8.05 -2.73 1.48
C PHE A 159 8.46 -1.94 2.71
N ARG A 160 7.51 -1.72 3.61
CA ARG A 160 7.78 -1.25 4.96
C ARG A 160 7.56 -2.40 5.93
N PRO A 161 8.53 -2.78 6.77
CA PRO A 161 8.32 -3.78 7.82
C PRO A 161 7.31 -3.27 8.86
N PRO A 162 6.34 -4.10 9.29
CA PRO A 162 5.49 -3.80 10.43
C PRO A 162 6.31 -3.38 11.65
N TYR A 163 5.81 -2.39 12.39
CA TYR A 163 6.48 -1.77 13.55
C TYR A 163 7.85 -1.12 13.23
N THR A 164 8.18 -0.98 11.95
CA THR A 164 9.53 -0.59 11.47
C THR A 164 10.65 -1.37 12.14
N HIS A 165 10.36 -2.63 12.46
CA HIS A 165 11.27 -3.56 13.10
C HIS A 165 11.80 -4.54 12.05
N CYS A 166 13.08 -4.40 11.71
CA CYS A 166 13.72 -5.29 10.74
C CYS A 166 15.23 -5.40 10.99
N ASP A 167 15.64 -6.48 11.62
CA ASP A 167 17.05 -6.81 11.86
C ASP A 167 17.75 -7.37 10.61
N GLY A 168 19.01 -7.80 10.76
CA GLY A 168 19.79 -8.35 9.65
C GLY A 168 19.14 -9.58 8.99
N ALA A 169 18.43 -10.43 9.74
CA ALA A 169 17.75 -11.61 9.18
C ALA A 169 16.49 -11.20 8.40
N CYS A 170 15.76 -10.21 8.91
CA CYS A 170 14.65 -9.58 8.20
C CYS A 170 15.14 -8.91 6.89
N LEU A 171 16.16 -8.05 6.96
CA LEU A 171 16.74 -7.36 5.81
C LEU A 171 17.29 -8.33 4.75
N SER A 172 17.95 -9.43 5.18
CA SER A 172 18.40 -10.49 4.27
C SER A 172 17.23 -11.13 3.53
N THR A 173 16.12 -11.42 4.22
CA THR A 173 14.93 -12.00 3.58
C THR A 173 14.32 -11.04 2.55
N LEU A 174 14.25 -9.75 2.89
CA LEU A 174 13.76 -8.71 1.98
C LEU A 174 14.71 -8.48 0.80
N ASN A 175 16.03 -8.60 0.99
CA ASN A 175 17.02 -8.60 -0.08
C ASN A 175 16.78 -9.76 -1.06
N ASP A 176 16.56 -10.97 -0.54
CA ASP A 176 16.40 -12.18 -1.36
C ASP A 176 15.12 -12.10 -2.21
N LEU A 177 14.05 -11.53 -1.65
CA LEU A 177 12.81 -11.26 -2.36
C LEU A 177 12.82 -9.93 -3.13
N SER A 178 13.98 -9.26 -3.21
CA SER A 178 14.24 -8.03 -3.95
C SER A 178 13.27 -6.89 -3.61
N TYR A 179 13.10 -6.59 -2.33
CA TYR A 179 12.36 -5.41 -1.84
C TYR A 179 13.27 -4.23 -1.50
N HIS A 180 12.85 -3.03 -1.88
CA HIS A 180 13.32 -1.78 -1.30
C HIS A 180 12.67 -1.65 0.08
N VAL A 181 13.49 -1.58 1.13
CA VAL A 181 13.00 -1.49 2.52
C VAL A 181 12.91 -0.03 2.90
N THR A 182 11.72 0.44 3.22
CA THR A 182 11.47 1.85 3.50
C THR A 182 10.95 2.04 4.91
N ASP A 183 11.70 2.79 5.70
CA ASP A 183 11.31 3.27 7.01
C ASP A 183 10.96 4.77 6.91
N TYR A 184 11.26 5.57 7.93
CA TYR A 184 10.97 6.99 8.01
C TYR A 184 12.09 7.75 8.74
N ASN A 185 12.11 9.07 8.57
CA ASN A 185 12.87 9.98 9.44
C ASN A 185 11.99 11.00 10.16
N LEU A 186 10.66 10.86 10.03
CA LEU A 186 9.66 11.64 10.74
C LEU A 186 8.49 10.73 11.10
N ASP A 187 8.44 10.29 12.36
CA ASP A 187 7.28 9.58 12.91
C ASP A 187 6.30 10.59 13.50
N THR A 188 5.06 10.61 13.00
CA THR A 188 4.03 11.53 13.50
C THR A 188 3.43 11.11 14.83
N LYS A 189 3.61 9.85 15.25
CA LYS A 189 2.98 9.27 16.45
C LYS A 189 1.46 9.43 16.46
N ASP A 190 0.81 9.40 15.29
CA ASP A 190 -0.65 9.55 15.13
C ASP A 190 -1.47 8.43 15.78
N TRP A 191 -0.85 7.28 16.00
CA TRP A 191 -1.38 6.13 16.72
C TRP A 191 -1.30 6.25 18.26
N VAL A 192 -0.45 7.14 18.79
CA VAL A 192 -0.24 7.29 20.24
C VAL A 192 -1.28 8.23 20.83
N ASP A 193 -1.96 7.81 21.89
CA ASP A 193 -2.95 8.61 22.64
C ASP A 193 -3.97 9.32 21.73
N GLY A 194 -4.38 8.66 20.64
CA GLY A 194 -5.30 9.21 19.65
C GLY A 194 -4.75 10.40 18.85
N GLY A 195 -3.42 10.50 18.72
CA GLY A 195 -2.74 11.54 17.95
C GLY A 195 -2.57 12.87 18.68
N ALA A 196 -2.74 12.89 20.01
CA ALA A 196 -2.74 14.10 20.83
C ALA A 196 -1.53 15.03 20.57
N ASN A 197 -0.35 14.45 20.32
CA ASN A 197 0.90 15.18 20.11
C ASN A 197 1.36 15.23 18.64
N SER A 198 0.60 14.67 17.70
CA SER A 198 1.09 14.47 16.33
C SER A 198 1.26 15.75 15.54
N LYS A 199 0.35 16.73 15.75
CA LYS A 199 0.51 18.07 15.16
C LYS A 199 1.79 18.74 15.64
N GLN A 200 2.07 18.68 16.94
CA GLN A 200 3.30 19.25 17.51
C GLN A 200 4.54 18.52 17.00
N THR A 201 4.51 17.18 16.98
CA THR A 201 5.63 16.34 16.51
C THR A 201 5.98 16.64 15.06
N TYR A 202 4.98 16.63 14.17
CA TYR A 202 5.18 16.92 12.75
C TYR A 202 5.67 18.36 12.53
N SER A 203 5.02 19.34 13.14
CA SER A 203 5.37 20.74 12.92
C SER A 203 6.73 21.12 13.50
N ALA A 204 7.13 20.57 14.65
CA ALA A 204 8.45 20.77 15.20
C ALA A 204 9.54 20.27 14.24
N ALA A 205 9.38 19.08 13.67
CA ALA A 205 10.34 18.51 12.73
C ALA A 205 10.41 19.30 11.41
N VAL A 206 9.26 19.57 10.78
CA VAL A 206 9.22 20.24 9.48
C VAL A 206 9.64 21.72 9.59
N SER A 207 9.18 22.43 10.62
CA SER A 207 9.51 23.85 10.80
C SER A 207 11.00 24.07 11.12
N ALA A 208 11.65 23.11 11.77
CA ALA A 208 13.08 23.12 12.03
C ALA A 208 13.92 22.73 10.81
N GLY A 209 13.36 21.97 9.86
CA GLY A 209 14.04 21.55 8.63
C GLY A 209 14.32 22.71 7.66
N ASN A 210 15.31 22.54 6.79
CA ASN A 210 15.61 23.47 5.71
C ASN A 210 15.38 22.78 4.35
N PRO A 211 14.40 23.22 3.53
CA PRO A 211 14.14 22.61 2.22
C PRO A 211 15.34 22.53 1.28
N ALA A 212 16.38 23.36 1.45
CA ALA A 212 17.59 23.29 0.64
C ALA A 212 18.48 22.07 0.96
N SER A 213 18.36 21.48 2.15
CA SER A 213 19.25 20.42 2.64
C SER A 213 18.53 19.19 3.21
N ASP A 214 17.29 19.37 3.63
CA ASP A 214 16.49 18.37 4.31
C ASP A 214 15.39 17.81 3.42
N SER A 215 14.89 16.66 3.85
CA SER A 215 13.80 15.93 3.23
C SER A 215 13.20 14.99 4.26
N PHE A 216 11.92 14.68 4.13
CA PHE A 216 11.22 13.83 5.08
C PHE A 216 10.48 12.68 4.38
N ILE A 217 10.62 11.49 4.94
CA ILE A 217 9.65 10.41 4.77
C ILE A 217 8.83 10.41 6.07
N ALA A 218 7.56 10.79 5.96
CA ALA A 218 6.67 10.97 7.10
C ALA A 218 5.76 9.74 7.26
N LEU A 219 5.80 9.11 8.44
CA LEU A 219 4.93 7.98 8.80
C LEU A 219 3.64 8.47 9.46
N SER A 220 2.50 8.02 8.94
CA SER A 220 1.16 8.09 9.54
C SER A 220 0.37 6.83 9.17
N HIS A 221 -0.87 6.73 9.64
CA HIS A 221 -1.75 5.58 9.42
C HIS A 221 -3.15 6.09 9.03
N ASP A 222 -3.61 5.75 7.82
CA ASP A 222 -4.90 6.22 7.29
C ASP A 222 -6.12 5.47 7.86
N ILE A 223 -5.87 4.50 8.73
CA ILE A 223 -6.89 3.77 9.50
C ILE A 223 -7.35 4.52 10.76
N HIS A 224 -6.66 5.61 11.15
CA HIS A 224 -6.99 6.39 12.35
C HIS A 224 -7.89 7.59 12.04
N THR A 225 -8.96 7.74 12.84
CA THR A 225 -9.91 8.86 12.70
C THR A 225 -9.25 10.21 12.90
N PHE A 226 -8.29 10.34 13.82
CA PHE A 226 -7.53 11.57 14.01
C PHE A 226 -6.77 11.96 12.73
N THR A 227 -6.08 11.00 12.12
CA THR A 227 -5.24 11.20 10.93
C THR A 227 -6.06 11.76 9.78
N VAL A 228 -7.18 11.10 9.49
CA VAL A 228 -8.05 11.47 8.36
C VAL A 228 -8.88 12.72 8.61
N ASN A 229 -9.21 13.05 9.87
CA ASN A 229 -10.05 14.20 10.21
C ASN A 229 -9.19 15.45 10.47
N GLY A 230 -8.48 15.87 9.43
CA GLY A 230 -7.80 17.18 9.37
C GLY A 230 -6.31 17.15 9.72
N PHE A 231 -5.74 16.05 10.23
CA PHE A 231 -4.29 15.97 10.42
C PHE A 231 -3.54 15.91 9.08
N VAL A 232 -4.05 15.20 8.07
CA VAL A 232 -3.48 15.24 6.71
C VAL A 232 -3.44 16.67 6.14
N GLN A 233 -4.53 17.44 6.27
CA GLN A 233 -4.54 18.84 5.83
C GLN A 233 -3.49 19.66 6.58
N TYR A 234 -3.40 19.50 7.90
CA TYR A 234 -2.40 20.18 8.72
C TYR A 234 -0.96 19.88 8.28
N MET A 235 -0.65 18.61 7.98
CA MET A 235 0.67 18.22 7.46
C MET A 235 0.99 18.92 6.14
N ILE A 236 -0.02 19.06 5.27
CA ILE A 236 0.10 19.74 3.97
C ILE A 236 0.43 21.22 4.17
N ASP A 237 -0.32 21.89 5.03
CA ASP A 237 -0.21 23.33 5.25
C ASP A 237 1.17 23.69 5.83
N VAL A 238 1.62 22.97 6.86
CA VAL A 238 2.92 23.21 7.51
C VAL A 238 4.09 23.01 6.55
N ALA A 239 4.08 21.95 5.73
CA ALA A 239 5.19 21.72 4.82
C ALA A 239 5.24 22.78 3.70
N ARG A 240 4.08 23.21 3.19
CA ARG A 240 3.99 24.28 2.20
C ARG A 240 4.43 25.62 2.74
N GLU A 241 4.00 25.98 3.95
CA GLU A 241 4.43 27.20 4.63
C GLU A 241 5.96 27.24 4.73
N LYS A 242 6.58 26.08 4.98
CA LYS A 242 8.03 25.96 5.06
C LYS A 242 8.74 25.89 3.69
N GLY A 243 8.00 25.65 2.60
CA GLY A 243 8.55 25.56 1.24
C GLY A 243 8.98 24.15 0.82
N PHE A 244 8.50 23.10 1.49
CA PHE A 244 8.66 21.72 1.02
C PHE A 244 7.62 21.36 -0.05
N GLU A 245 7.99 20.49 -0.97
CA GLU A 245 7.11 19.91 -1.99
C GLU A 245 6.78 18.46 -1.66
N PHE A 246 5.61 18.00 -2.09
CA PHE A 246 5.17 16.62 -1.84
C PHE A 246 5.51 15.68 -2.98
N THR A 247 5.75 14.41 -2.65
CA THR A 247 6.14 13.38 -3.60
C THR A 247 5.84 11.98 -3.07
N THR A 248 5.95 10.97 -3.92
CA THR A 248 5.96 9.56 -3.48
C THR A 248 7.34 9.17 -2.96
N ILE A 249 7.47 8.04 -2.24
CA ILE A 249 8.79 7.59 -1.77
C ILE A 249 9.68 7.17 -2.95
N GLY A 250 9.14 6.54 -3.98
CA GLY A 250 9.89 6.18 -5.18
C GLY A 250 10.51 7.42 -5.86
N ASP A 251 9.68 8.44 -6.11
CA ASP A 251 10.16 9.71 -6.68
C ASP A 251 11.17 10.42 -5.75
N CYS A 252 10.96 10.38 -4.43
CA CYS A 252 11.87 11.01 -3.47
C CYS A 252 13.26 10.35 -3.44
N LEU A 253 13.33 9.08 -3.83
CA LEU A 253 14.58 8.32 -3.99
C LEU A 253 15.17 8.43 -5.39
N GLY A 254 14.48 9.08 -6.33
CA GLY A 254 14.89 9.20 -7.72
C GLY A 254 14.60 7.95 -8.56
N ASP A 255 13.65 7.12 -8.13
CA ASP A 255 13.24 5.91 -8.84
C ASP A 255 12.01 6.17 -9.72
N PRO A 256 12.10 6.02 -11.04
CA PRO A 256 10.97 6.26 -11.92
C PRO A 256 9.83 5.28 -11.62
N SER A 257 8.59 5.72 -11.81
CA SER A 257 7.40 4.93 -11.46
C SER A 257 7.26 3.58 -12.17
N SER A 258 7.95 3.38 -13.30
CA SER A 258 8.09 2.08 -13.96
C SER A 258 8.76 1.01 -13.08
N ASN A 259 9.53 1.42 -12.07
CA ASN A 259 10.30 0.54 -11.18
C ASN A 259 9.59 0.27 -9.84
N TRP A 260 8.43 0.89 -9.57
CA TRP A 260 7.76 0.68 -8.28
C TRP A 260 7.06 -0.67 -8.18
N TYR A 261 6.86 -1.32 -9.32
CA TYR A 261 6.11 -2.56 -9.43
C TYR A 261 6.76 -3.53 -10.41
N ARG A 262 6.50 -4.81 -10.20
CA ARG A 262 6.86 -5.93 -11.07
C ARG A 262 5.61 -6.43 -11.78
N ASP A 263 5.77 -6.91 -12.99
CA ASP A 263 4.75 -7.71 -13.66
C ASP A 263 4.65 -9.10 -12.98
N PRO A 264 3.46 -9.54 -12.54
CA PRO A 264 3.31 -10.76 -11.75
C PRO A 264 3.65 -12.05 -12.51
N LYS A 265 3.76 -12.01 -13.85
CA LYS A 265 4.09 -13.18 -14.68
C LYS A 265 5.58 -13.26 -14.99
N SER A 266 6.20 -12.12 -15.30
CA SER A 266 7.59 -12.06 -15.78
C SER A 266 8.58 -11.61 -14.72
N GLY A 267 8.15 -10.91 -13.67
CA GLY A 267 9.03 -10.30 -12.66
C GLY A 267 9.74 -9.01 -13.10
N GLU A 268 9.69 -8.70 -14.39
CA GLU A 268 10.24 -7.49 -14.99
C GLU A 268 9.46 -6.23 -14.55
N PRO A 269 10.03 -5.02 -14.74
CA PRO A 269 9.32 -3.77 -14.47
C PRO A 269 7.91 -3.75 -15.06
N TRP A 270 6.92 -3.41 -14.25
CA TRP A 270 5.53 -3.37 -14.67
C TRP A 270 5.32 -2.26 -15.71
N SER A 271 4.89 -2.62 -16.91
CA SER A 271 4.76 -1.68 -18.04
C SER A 271 3.34 -1.11 -18.22
N GLY A 272 2.48 -1.20 -17.20
CA GLY A 272 1.05 -1.02 -17.38
C GLY A 272 0.32 -2.33 -17.63
N ALA A 273 -1.01 -2.33 -17.49
CA ALA A 273 -1.82 -3.44 -17.97
C ALA A 273 -1.60 -3.60 -19.48
N ARG A 274 -0.80 -4.60 -19.87
CA ARG A 274 -0.80 -5.08 -21.25
C ARG A 274 -2.25 -5.45 -21.54
N GLU A 275 -2.91 -4.73 -22.45
CA GLU A 275 -4.10 -5.30 -23.08
C GLU A 275 -3.70 -6.69 -23.56
N GLU A 276 -4.40 -7.72 -23.06
CA GLU A 276 -4.25 -9.05 -23.65
C GLU A 276 -4.42 -8.88 -25.17
N PRO A 277 -3.56 -9.51 -26.00
CA PRO A 277 -3.75 -9.43 -27.43
C PRO A 277 -5.15 -9.95 -27.73
N LYS A 278 -6.04 -9.04 -28.14
CA LYS A 278 -7.37 -9.36 -28.63
C LYS A 278 -7.21 -10.55 -29.57
N PRO A 279 -7.95 -11.67 -29.37
CA PRO A 279 -7.77 -12.86 -30.17
C PRO A 279 -7.84 -12.45 -31.64
N THR A 280 -6.72 -12.64 -32.34
CA THR A 280 -6.58 -12.30 -33.75
C THR A 280 -7.71 -13.01 -34.46
N ALA A 281 -8.67 -12.25 -34.99
CA ALA A 281 -9.77 -12.81 -35.73
C ALA A 281 -9.18 -13.69 -36.84
N ILE A 282 -9.42 -15.00 -36.76
CA ILE A 282 -9.06 -15.94 -37.81
C ILE A 282 -9.75 -15.42 -39.06
N SER A 283 -8.94 -14.90 -39.98
CA SER A 283 -9.40 -14.41 -41.27
C SER A 283 -9.92 -15.61 -42.03
N LYS A 284 -11.24 -15.69 -42.20
CA LYS A 284 -11.90 -16.65 -43.07
C LYS A 284 -11.27 -16.59 -44.47
N PRO A 285 -10.98 -17.72 -45.14
CA PRO A 285 -10.44 -17.70 -46.50
C PRO A 285 -11.43 -17.00 -47.44
N ALA A 286 -10.92 -16.09 -48.26
CA ALA A 286 -11.68 -15.36 -49.25
C ALA A 286 -12.36 -16.32 -50.25
N ALA A 287 -13.66 -16.12 -50.47
CA ALA A 287 -14.38 -16.75 -51.58
C ALA A 287 -14.00 -16.06 -52.90
N ALA A 288 -13.93 -16.88 -53.96
CA ALA A 288 -13.56 -16.53 -55.33
C ALA A 288 -14.41 -15.40 -55.96
N PRO A 289 -13.89 -14.70 -57.00
CA PRO A 289 -14.49 -13.46 -57.51
C PRO A 289 -15.72 -13.71 -58.40
N PRO A 290 -16.69 -12.77 -58.46
CA PRO A 290 -17.80 -12.87 -59.39
C PRO A 290 -17.43 -12.33 -60.77
N THR A 291 -17.88 -13.06 -61.80
CA THR A 291 -17.85 -12.67 -63.21
C THR A 291 -18.82 -11.53 -63.50
N ALA A 292 -18.37 -10.63 -64.38
CA ALA A 292 -19.03 -9.39 -64.79
C ALA A 292 -20.29 -9.60 -65.66
N SER A 293 -21.21 -8.63 -65.57
CA SER A 293 -22.05 -8.16 -66.69
C SER A 293 -22.52 -6.72 -66.42
N ALA A 294 -22.41 -5.89 -67.45
CA ALA A 294 -22.74 -4.45 -67.53
C ALA A 294 -23.93 -4.25 -68.51
N PRO A 295 -24.32 -3.03 -68.95
CA PRO A 295 -24.63 -1.76 -68.26
C PRO A 295 -25.96 -1.10 -68.74
N ALA A 296 -26.40 -0.01 -68.10
CA ALA A 296 -27.11 1.19 -68.67
C ALA A 296 -27.53 2.11 -67.49
N SER A 297 -27.10 3.36 -67.32
CA SER A 297 -27.25 4.61 -68.10
C SER A 297 -28.19 5.61 -67.37
N SER A 298 -27.62 6.73 -66.88
CA SER A 298 -28.02 8.14 -67.11
C SER A 298 -27.89 9.05 -65.86
N SER A 299 -27.03 10.08 -65.99
CA SER A 299 -26.83 11.27 -65.12
C SER A 299 -27.95 12.33 -65.33
N PRO A 300 -27.90 13.61 -64.83
CA PRO A 300 -26.87 14.34 -64.05
C PRO A 300 -27.36 15.37 -62.98
N ALA A 301 -26.37 15.97 -62.27
CA ALA A 301 -26.32 17.35 -61.71
C ALA A 301 -27.35 17.73 -60.60
N GLU A 302 -27.17 18.69 -59.69
CA GLU A 302 -26.33 19.89 -59.64
C GLU A 302 -26.25 20.44 -58.19
N ALA A 303 -25.32 21.35 -57.95
CA ALA A 303 -25.04 22.05 -56.71
C ALA A 303 -25.86 23.34 -56.52
N LYS A 304 -25.97 23.84 -55.27
CA LYS A 304 -25.94 25.28 -54.90
C LYS A 304 -25.83 25.40 -53.36
N THR A 305 -24.82 25.99 -52.70
CA THR A 305 -24.23 27.35 -52.64
C THR A 305 -25.11 28.45 -52.02
N THR A 306 -24.50 29.15 -51.03
CA THR A 306 -24.68 30.58 -50.60
C THR A 306 -26.00 30.95 -49.90
N SER A 307 -26.07 31.86 -48.92
CA SER A 307 -25.36 33.13 -48.68
C SER A 307 -25.72 33.69 -47.27
N THR A 308 -24.80 34.28 -46.49
CA THR A 308 -24.66 35.75 -46.12
C THR A 308 -25.88 36.40 -45.44
N THR A 309 -25.81 37.22 -44.36
CA THR A 309 -25.08 38.48 -44.03
C THR A 309 -25.34 38.81 -42.53
N ALA A 310 -24.39 39.32 -41.70
CA ALA A 310 -24.07 40.75 -41.41
C ALA A 310 -25.30 41.60 -40.96
N ALA A 311 -25.29 42.53 -39.97
CA ALA A 311 -24.27 43.25 -39.20
C ALA A 311 -24.92 43.95 -37.96
N ALA A 312 -24.08 44.39 -37.00
CA ALA A 312 -24.06 45.62 -36.15
C ALA A 312 -25.38 46.31 -35.69
N ILE A 313 -25.49 46.99 -34.54
CA ILE A 313 -24.75 48.18 -34.03
C ILE A 313 -25.21 48.55 -32.59
N SER A 314 -24.28 49.09 -31.78
CA SER A 314 -24.35 50.24 -30.81
C SER A 314 -25.41 50.24 -29.67
N SER A 315 -25.22 50.84 -28.48
CA SER A 315 -24.46 52.04 -28.08
C SER A 315 -24.42 52.25 -26.53
N THR A 316 -23.36 52.92 -26.03
CA THR A 316 -23.28 54.03 -25.02
C THR A 316 -23.71 53.80 -23.55
N GLU A 317 -23.13 54.38 -22.47
CA GLU A 317 -22.28 55.56 -22.16
C GLU A 317 -21.67 55.38 -20.73
N SER A 318 -20.41 55.74 -20.42
CA SER A 318 -19.88 56.98 -19.73
C SER A 318 -20.23 57.10 -18.22
N GLU A 319 -19.42 57.60 -17.26
CA GLU A 319 -18.25 58.49 -17.26
C GLU A 319 -17.59 58.60 -15.85
N SER A 320 -16.30 58.98 -15.78
CA SER A 320 -15.49 59.79 -14.81
C SER A 320 -15.79 59.82 -13.28
N ALA A 321 -14.84 60.02 -12.34
CA ALA A 321 -13.74 60.98 -12.33
C ALA A 321 -12.68 60.71 -11.23
N LYS A 322 -11.48 61.29 -11.42
CA LYS A 322 -10.34 61.48 -10.48
C LYS A 322 -10.44 62.86 -9.79
N PRO A 323 -9.78 63.10 -8.63
CA PRO A 323 -8.58 63.98 -8.60
C PRO A 323 -7.49 63.50 -7.59
N THR A 324 -6.19 63.43 -7.91
CA THR A 324 -5.06 64.41 -7.75
C THR A 324 -4.65 64.88 -6.33
N ALA A 325 -3.46 64.39 -5.89
CA ALA A 325 -2.30 65.11 -5.29
C ALA A 325 -2.43 65.78 -3.89
N ALA A 326 -1.42 65.96 -3.02
CA ALA A 326 0.05 65.89 -3.06
C ALA A 326 0.64 65.86 -1.61
N ALA A 327 1.96 65.54 -1.50
CA ALA A 327 2.96 66.04 -0.52
C ALA A 327 2.76 65.74 0.98
N ALA A 328 3.75 65.67 1.87
CA ALA A 328 5.22 65.54 1.92
C ALA A 328 5.57 65.55 3.43
N ALA A 329 6.61 64.84 3.90
CA ALA A 329 7.55 65.28 4.96
C ALA A 329 8.40 64.13 5.55
N THR A 330 9.67 64.23 5.16
CA THR A 330 10.97 63.91 5.76
C THR A 330 11.11 63.81 7.29
N LYS A 331 11.93 62.85 7.77
CA LYS A 331 13.11 62.96 8.67
C LYS A 331 13.65 61.52 8.94
N THR A 332 14.83 61.03 8.50
CA THR A 332 16.24 61.34 8.87
C THR A 332 16.44 61.58 10.37
N ALA A 333 17.43 61.03 11.08
CA ALA A 333 18.74 60.46 10.76
C ALA A 333 19.19 59.53 11.93
N SER A 334 19.97 58.46 11.68
CA SER A 334 21.44 58.34 11.90
C SER A 334 21.82 57.98 13.35
N GLU A 335 22.91 57.33 13.75
CA GLU A 335 24.25 56.91 13.27
C GLU A 335 24.79 55.98 14.40
N ASP A 336 25.60 54.92 14.22
CA ASP A 336 27.08 54.84 14.12
C ASP A 336 27.47 53.44 14.68
N ASP A 337 28.63 52.79 14.49
CA ASP A 337 29.78 52.83 13.58
C ASP A 337 30.64 51.59 13.98
N LYS A 338 31.39 51.01 13.01
CA LYS A 338 32.65 50.23 13.12
C LYS A 338 32.75 48.93 13.95
N ASP A 339 33.56 47.92 13.61
CA ASP A 339 34.88 47.90 12.95
C ASP A 339 35.13 46.60 12.13
N THR A 340 36.01 46.76 11.13
CA THR A 340 36.68 45.77 10.28
C THR A 340 37.86 45.07 10.98
N GLU A 341 38.11 43.78 10.69
CA GLU A 341 39.48 43.30 10.41
C GLU A 341 39.51 42.00 9.58
N THR A 342 40.41 41.99 8.60
CA THR A 342 40.78 40.93 7.66
C THR A 342 41.90 40.04 8.23
N GLU A 343 41.88 38.72 7.98
CA GLU A 343 43.02 37.96 7.44
C GLU A 343 42.70 36.46 7.17
N LYS A 344 43.29 35.94 6.09
CA LYS A 344 43.46 34.52 5.69
C LYS A 344 44.93 34.45 5.19
N PRO A 345 45.73 33.36 5.32
CA PRO A 345 45.50 32.11 4.57
C PRO A 345 46.08 30.79 5.16
N GLY A 346 45.63 29.65 4.61
CA GLY A 346 46.48 28.46 4.38
C GLY A 346 46.29 27.23 5.28
N GLY A 347 46.24 26.04 4.67
CA GLY A 347 46.53 24.76 5.32
C GLY A 347 45.52 23.64 5.07
N ALA A 348 45.77 22.82 4.05
CA ALA A 348 45.09 21.55 3.84
C ALA A 348 45.75 20.45 4.68
N THR A 349 44.97 19.70 5.47
CA THR A 349 45.29 18.32 5.90
C THR A 349 44.02 17.56 6.28
N ALA A 350 44.02 16.28 5.94
CA ALA A 350 42.92 15.33 5.94
C ALA A 350 42.12 15.21 7.25
N VAL A 351 40.79 15.11 7.13
CA VAL A 351 39.88 14.73 8.22
C VAL A 351 39.24 13.38 7.91
N ARG A 352 39.52 12.43 8.81
CA ARG A 352 38.96 11.08 8.93
C ARG A 352 37.46 11.18 9.30
N PRO A 353 36.55 10.35 8.76
CA PRO A 353 35.14 10.42 9.14
C PRO A 353 34.95 9.96 10.60
N PRO A 354 34.06 10.59 11.39
CA PRO A 354 33.70 10.06 12.70
C PRO A 354 32.76 8.86 12.56
N SER A 355 33.04 7.90 13.43
CA SER A 355 32.33 6.65 13.66
C SER A 355 30.87 6.86 14.06
N ALA A 356 30.06 5.84 13.76
CA ALA A 356 28.64 5.68 14.06
C ALA A 356 28.23 6.21 15.44
N SER A 357 27.15 6.98 15.48
CA SER A 357 26.47 7.39 16.71
C SER A 357 25.24 6.52 16.94
N ALA A 358 25.31 5.77 18.03
CA ALA A 358 24.26 5.24 18.91
C ALA A 358 22.83 5.06 18.34
N THR A 359 22.45 3.79 18.27
CA THR A 359 21.08 3.27 18.33
C THR A 359 20.30 3.88 19.49
N VAL A 360 19.13 4.45 19.20
CA VAL A 360 18.13 4.80 20.22
C VAL A 360 17.15 3.63 20.26
N ASP A 361 17.20 2.88 21.34
CA ASP A 361 16.41 1.68 21.60
C ASP A 361 14.95 2.09 21.92
N GLY A 362 14.03 1.74 21.03
CA GLY A 362 12.60 2.11 21.09
C GLY A 362 11.68 0.96 21.49
N GLY A 363 12.19 -0.10 22.13
CA GLY A 363 11.40 -1.22 22.62
C GLY A 363 10.90 -1.03 24.05
N ALA A 364 9.73 -0.42 24.24
CA ALA A 364 9.09 -0.36 25.57
C ALA A 364 8.32 -1.66 25.87
N ASN A 365 9.02 -2.63 26.46
CA ASN A 365 8.42 -3.74 27.19
C ASN A 365 7.91 -3.25 28.56
N VAL A 366 6.60 -3.36 28.81
CA VAL A 366 5.99 -3.12 30.12
C VAL A 366 6.27 -4.30 31.06
N GLY A 367 7.36 -4.21 31.82
CA GLY A 367 7.63 -5.05 32.99
C GLY A 367 7.15 -4.35 34.27
N LEU A 368 6.06 -4.84 34.87
CA LEU A 368 5.63 -4.42 36.20
C LEU A 368 6.56 -5.03 37.27
N GLY A 369 7.32 -4.15 37.95
CA GLY A 369 8.07 -4.45 39.17
C GLY A 369 7.30 -4.08 40.45
N PRO A 370 7.76 -4.53 41.64
CA PRO A 370 6.89 -5.11 42.66
C PRO A 370 6.30 -4.09 43.64
N VAL A 371 5.04 -4.32 44.02
CA VAL A 371 4.36 -3.62 45.12
C VAL A 371 4.49 -4.47 46.38
N THR A 372 5.10 -3.92 47.43
CA THR A 372 5.14 -4.50 48.78
C THR A 372 3.79 -4.34 49.49
N PRO A 373 3.22 -5.37 50.12
CA PRO A 373 2.14 -5.20 51.08
C PRO A 373 2.58 -5.50 52.53
N SER A 374 2.25 -4.59 53.44
CA SER A 374 2.18 -4.84 54.88
C SER A 374 0.98 -5.73 55.19
N GLY A 375 1.19 -6.78 56.00
CA GLY A 375 0.33 -7.95 56.05
C GLY A 375 -0.89 -7.92 56.98
N THR A 376 -1.63 -9.03 56.94
CA THR A 376 -2.22 -9.73 58.10
C THR A 376 -2.68 -11.14 57.66
N ALA A 377 -2.71 -12.05 58.62
CA ALA A 377 -2.58 -13.50 58.49
C ALA A 377 -3.78 -14.29 57.91
N GLY A 378 -3.51 -15.49 57.37
CA GLY A 378 -4.49 -16.60 57.36
C GLY A 378 -4.36 -17.65 56.25
N ALA A 379 -3.78 -18.80 56.60
CA ALA A 379 -4.01 -20.17 56.09
C ALA A 379 -3.67 -20.56 54.62
N ALA A 380 -2.76 -21.54 54.47
CA ALA A 380 -2.46 -22.29 53.24
C ALA A 380 -3.48 -23.43 52.97
N PRO A 381 -3.62 -23.92 51.72
CA PRO A 381 -2.96 -25.20 51.34
C PRO A 381 -2.60 -25.27 49.82
N PRO A 382 -2.34 -26.46 49.19
CA PRO A 382 -1.02 -26.92 48.81
C PRO A 382 -0.71 -26.89 47.30
N THR A 383 0.60 -26.89 47.03
CA THR A 383 1.29 -27.02 45.74
C THR A 383 0.97 -28.31 44.98
N ALA A 384 0.74 -28.19 43.66
CA ALA A 384 0.79 -29.29 42.71
C ALA A 384 1.88 -29.03 41.65
N THR A 385 2.72 -30.05 41.45
CA THR A 385 3.85 -30.14 40.52
C THR A 385 3.41 -30.33 39.06
N PRO A 386 4.18 -29.87 38.06
CA PRO A 386 3.89 -30.11 36.66
C PRO A 386 4.28 -31.53 36.24
N SER A 387 3.40 -32.20 35.49
CA SER A 387 3.66 -33.53 34.91
C SER A 387 4.19 -33.39 33.49
N VAL A 388 5.31 -34.06 33.23
CA VAL A 388 5.96 -34.24 31.94
C VAL A 388 5.11 -35.17 31.06
N VAL A 389 4.91 -34.83 29.78
CA VAL A 389 4.27 -35.69 28.78
C VAL A 389 5.35 -36.31 27.91
N GLU A 390 5.57 -37.62 28.06
CA GLU A 390 6.24 -38.44 27.06
C GLU A 390 5.25 -38.89 26.00
N VAL A 391 5.66 -38.77 24.73
CA VAL A 391 4.95 -39.26 23.56
C VAL A 391 5.40 -40.71 23.31
N SER A 392 4.46 -41.66 23.35
CA SER A 392 4.69 -43.01 22.83
C SER A 392 3.60 -43.41 21.84
N SER A 393 4.08 -43.96 20.73
CA SER A 393 3.36 -44.38 19.54
C SER A 393 2.54 -45.66 19.77
N ALA A 394 1.21 -45.54 19.79
CA ALA A 394 0.29 -46.55 19.27
C ALA A 394 -1.14 -46.01 19.34
N GLY A 395 -1.79 -45.86 18.18
CA GLY A 395 -3.16 -45.38 18.10
C GLY A 395 -4.18 -46.38 18.63
N ARG A 396 -5.07 -45.91 19.51
CA ARG A 396 -6.54 -45.97 19.38
C ARG A 396 -7.22 -45.42 20.63
N ALA A 397 -8.27 -44.65 20.41
CA ALA A 397 -8.99 -43.83 21.38
C ALA A 397 -9.87 -44.64 22.34
N VAL A 398 -9.98 -44.18 23.59
CA VAL A 398 -11.13 -44.42 24.48
C VAL A 398 -11.38 -43.17 25.32
N PHE A 399 -12.53 -42.53 25.14
CA PHE A 399 -13.06 -41.51 26.04
C PHE A 399 -13.69 -42.20 27.25
N SER A 400 -13.33 -41.77 28.47
CA SER A 400 -13.98 -42.18 29.71
C SER A 400 -14.37 -40.92 30.50
N LEU A 401 -15.68 -40.75 30.71
CA LEU A 401 -16.30 -39.77 31.60
C LEU A 401 -16.87 -40.54 32.81
N GLY A 402 -16.39 -40.23 34.02
CA GLY A 402 -17.11 -40.49 35.28
C GLY A 402 -17.48 -39.13 35.88
N GLY A 403 -18.77 -38.79 36.06
CA GLY A 403 -19.61 -39.11 37.23
C GLY A 403 -19.38 -38.03 38.31
N VAL A 404 -20.34 -37.30 38.90
CA VAL A 404 -21.70 -37.62 39.37
C VAL A 404 -22.39 -36.29 39.73
N VAL A 405 -23.65 -36.02 39.35
CA VAL A 405 -24.76 -35.50 40.21
C VAL A 405 -26.10 -35.83 39.54
N ALA A 406 -27.02 -36.39 40.32
CA ALA A 406 -28.35 -36.87 39.93
C ALA A 406 -29.44 -35.78 39.88
N GLY A 407 -30.50 -36.01 39.10
CA GLY A 407 -31.78 -35.29 39.31
C GLY A 407 -32.78 -35.27 38.15
N ALA A 408 -33.71 -36.25 38.15
CA ALA A 408 -35.12 -36.17 37.70
C ALA A 408 -35.51 -36.02 36.20
N LEU A 409 -35.94 -37.17 35.64
CA LEU A 409 -37.27 -37.49 35.10
C LEU A 409 -37.86 -36.82 33.82
N ALA A 410 -38.18 -37.73 32.87
CA ALA A 410 -39.37 -37.79 32.00
C ALA A 410 -39.36 -37.17 30.58
N LEU A 411 -39.07 -38.05 29.61
CA LEU A 411 -39.98 -38.55 28.56
C LEU A 411 -40.61 -37.54 27.55
N ALA A 412 -40.15 -37.59 26.29
CA ALA A 412 -41.02 -37.90 25.13
C ALA A 412 -40.20 -38.14 23.84
N LEU A 413 -40.43 -39.32 23.27
CA LEU A 413 -40.06 -39.79 21.93
C LEU A 413 -40.73 -38.95 20.83
N MET A 414 -40.07 -38.74 19.68
CA MET A 414 -40.62 -39.07 18.35
C MET A 414 -39.54 -39.05 17.26
N ILE A 415 -39.28 -40.26 16.75
CA ILE A 415 -38.83 -40.70 15.41
C ILE A 415 -37.41 -40.34 14.97
#